data_AF-A0A1M6X1I2-F1
#
_entry.id   AF-A0A1M6X1I2-F1
#
_cell.length_a   1.000
_cell.length_b   1.000
_cell.length_c   1.000
_cell.angle_alpha   90.00
_cell.angle_beta   90.00
_cell.angle_gamma   90.00
#
_symmetry.space_group_name_H-M   'P 1'
#
loop_
_entity.id
_entity.type
_entity.pdbx_description
1 polymer ?
#
loop_
_entity_poly.entity_id
_entity_poly.type
_entity_poly.pdbx_seq_one_letter_code
_entity_poly.pdbx_strand_id
1 'polypeptide(L)'
;MADLLTLENLFNLLMLCFLQAVLGFDNLLYISIESQRAPVAHQKAVRFWGIIIAVALRVVLLFVMMNLIFSFDSVLSALAITKVFPILATAILLSGLAMLVLADGVT
;
A
#
# COMPACT_ATOMS: atom_id res chain seq x y z
N MET A 1 -5.92 -22.42 11.96
CA MET A 1 -5.50 -21.48 13.05
C MET A 1 -4.03 -21.68 13.42
N ALA A 2 -3.50 -22.91 13.43
CA ALA A 2 -2.05 -23.14 13.62
C ALA A 2 -1.19 -22.52 12.49
N ASP A 3 -1.66 -22.48 11.24
CA ASP A 3 -0.92 -21.86 10.12
C ASP A 3 -0.77 -20.34 10.19
N LEU A 4 -1.58 -19.64 10.99
CA LEU A 4 -1.45 -18.19 11.19
C LEU A 4 -0.26 -17.84 12.08
N LEU A 5 0.08 -18.72 13.03
CA LEU A 5 1.19 -18.54 13.98
C LEU A 5 2.39 -19.40 13.59
N THR A 6 2.69 -19.50 12.30
CA THR A 6 3.95 -20.07 11.83
C THR A 6 5.08 -19.08 12.08
N LEU A 7 6.29 -19.61 12.29
CA LEU A 7 7.49 -18.80 12.49
C LEU A 7 7.73 -17.84 11.31
N GLU A 8 7.41 -18.29 10.10
CA GLU A 8 7.52 -17.50 8.87
C GLU A 8 6.54 -16.32 8.83
N ASN A 9 5.25 -16.55 9.12
CA ASN A 9 4.25 -15.48 9.13
C ASN A 9 4.54 -14.44 10.22
N LEU A 10 5.05 -14.88 11.37
CA LEU A 10 5.47 -13.97 12.44
C LEU A 10 6.68 -13.12 12.01
N PHE A 11 7.65 -13.72 11.32
CA PHE A 11 8.81 -13.00 10.79
C PHE A 11 8.41 -12.00 9.70
N ASN A 12 7.52 -12.38 8.78
CA ASN A 12 6.98 -11.48 7.76
C ASN A 12 6.23 -10.31 8.38
N LEU A 13 5.37 -10.57 9.38
CA LEU A 13 4.66 -9.52 10.10
C LEU A 13 5.63 -8.57 10.82
N LEU A 14 6.67 -9.11 11.46
CA LEU A 14 7.71 -8.31 12.10
C LEU A 14 8.43 -7.43 11.07
N MET A 15 8.83 -7.99 9.92
CA MET A 15 9.48 -7.22 8.85
C MET A 15 8.56 -6.10 8.33
N LEU A 16 7.29 -6.40 8.08
CA LEU A 16 6.32 -5.40 7.62
C LEU A 16 6.11 -4.30 8.65
N CYS A 17 5.96 -4.65 9.93
CA CYS A 17 5.87 -3.69 11.02
C CYS A 17 7.13 -2.83 11.13
N PHE A 18 8.32 -3.42 10.96
CA PHE A 18 9.59 -2.70 10.99
C PHE A 18 9.68 -1.69 9.83
N LEU A 19 9.41 -2.12 8.60
CA LEU A 19 9.40 -1.25 7.42
C LEU A 19 8.37 -0.12 7.57
N GLN A 20 7.19 -0.41 8.14
CA GLN A 20 6.18 0.60 8.39
C GLN A 20 6.55 1.56 9.52
N ALA A 21 7.29 1.11 10.54
CA ALA A 21 7.81 1.99 11.56
C ALA A 21 8.84 2.97 10.97
N VAL A 22 9.80 2.48 10.17
CA VAL A 22 10.82 3.31 9.51
C VAL A 22 10.17 4.34 8.58
N LEU A 23 9.29 3.90 7.67
CA LEU A 23 8.60 4.81 6.74
C LEU A 23 7.67 5.80 7.45
N GLY A 24 7.08 5.40 8.58
CA GLY A 24 6.23 6.28 9.38
C GLY A 24 7.01 7.31 10.20
N PHE A 25 8.23 6.95 10.61
CA PHE A 25 9.09 7.77 11.44
C PHE A 25 9.52 9.05 10.71
N ASP A 26 9.93 8.94 9.45
CA ASP A 26 10.31 10.10 8.63
C ASP A 26 9.16 11.11 8.53
N ASN A 27 7.93 10.62 8.34
CA ASN A 27 6.74 11.45 8.23
C ASN A 27 6.39 12.15 9.55
N LEU A 28 6.56 11.48 10.70
CA LEU A 28 6.36 12.08 12.02
C LEU A 28 7.45 13.08 12.40
N LEU A 29 8.70 12.80 12.04
CA LEU A 29 9.83 13.71 12.26
C LEU A 29 9.63 15.01 11.48
N TYR A 30 9.22 14.94 10.22
CA TYR A 30 8.94 16.12 9.42
C TYR A 30 7.87 17.01 10.06
N ILE A 31 6.73 16.43 10.47
CA ILE A 31 5.66 17.14 11.16
C ILE A 31 6.17 17.74 12.49
N SER A 32 7.00 17.01 13.22
CA SER A 32 7.57 17.48 14.48
C SER A 32 8.49 18.68 14.27
N ILE A 33 9.37 18.66 13.26
CA ILE A 33 10.29 19.76 12.94
C ILE A 33 9.52 20.97 12.41
N GLU A 34 8.55 20.78 11.53
CA GLU A 34 7.77 21.88 10.96
C GLU A 34 6.85 22.51 12.01
N SER A 35 6.25 21.70 12.89
CA SER A 35 5.46 22.22 14.01
C SER A 35 6.29 23.11 14.95
N GLN A 36 7.60 22.88 15.08
CA GLN A 36 8.47 23.70 15.92
C GLN A 36 8.69 25.11 15.37
N ARG A 37 8.54 25.30 14.05
CA ARG A 37 8.66 26.60 13.38
C ARG A 37 7.38 27.44 13.47
N ALA A 38 6.26 26.84 13.88
CA ALA A 38 4.99 27.54 14.05
C ALA A 38 4.96 28.41 15.33
N PRO A 39 4.16 29.48 15.37
CA PRO A 39 4.02 30.33 16.55
C PRO A 39 3.69 29.51 17.81
N VAL A 40 4.37 29.79 18.92
CA VAL A 40 4.28 29.00 20.18
C VAL A 40 2.85 28.81 20.70
N ALA A 41 1.94 29.74 20.40
CA ALA A 41 0.53 29.65 20.75
C ALA A 41 -0.24 28.54 19.99
N HIS A 42 0.19 28.17 18.77
CA HIS A 42 -0.50 27.20 17.90
C HIS A 42 0.30 25.91 17.68
N GLN A 43 1.51 25.82 18.22
CA GLN A 43 2.45 24.71 18.04
C GLN A 43 1.83 23.32 18.31
N LYS A 44 1.08 23.21 19.42
CA LYS A 44 0.41 21.96 19.83
C LYS A 44 -0.70 21.56 18.86
N ALA A 45 -1.49 22.54 18.41
CA ALA A 45 -2.59 22.30 17.48
C ALA A 45 -2.06 21.84 16.12
N VAL A 46 -1.04 22.50 15.58
CA VAL A 46 -0.41 22.15 14.30
C VAL A 46 0.17 20.73 14.35
N ARG A 47 0.86 20.37 15.43
CA ARG A 47 1.41 19.02 15.59
C ARG A 47 0.31 17.96 15.69
N PHE A 48 -0.71 18.20 16.51
CA PHE A 48 -1.79 17.23 16.72
C PHE A 48 -2.60 17.00 15.44
N TRP A 49 -3.07 18.08 14.80
CA TRP A 49 -3.81 17.99 13.55
C TRP A 49 -2.95 17.42 12.43
N GLY A 50 -1.68 17.80 12.34
CA GLY A 50 -0.73 17.25 11.37
C GLY A 50 -0.57 15.74 11.51
N ILE A 51 -0.36 15.24 12.74
CA ILE A 51 -0.24 13.80 13.00
C ILE A 51 -1.53 13.06 12.66
N ILE A 52 -2.69 13.58 13.08
CA ILE A 52 -3.98 12.94 12.81
C ILE A 52 -4.22 12.83 11.31
N ILE A 53 -4.04 13.92 10.57
CA ILE A 53 -4.25 13.93 9.12
C ILE A 53 -3.27 12.96 8.45
N ALA A 54 -1.99 12.97 8.83
CA ALA A 54 -0.99 12.08 8.25
C ALA A 54 -1.30 10.59 8.49
N VAL A 55 -1.72 10.23 9.71
CA VAL A 55 -2.12 8.85 10.04
C VAL A 55 -3.40 8.46 9.32
N ALA A 56 -4.39 9.35 9.25
CA ALA A 56 -5.64 9.08 8.54
C ALA A 56 -5.39 8.83 7.05
N LEU A 57 -4.62 9.70 6.38
CA LEU A 57 -4.23 9.52 4.98
C LEU A 57 -3.49 8.20 4.77
N ARG A 58 -2.61 7.84 5.69
CA ARG A 58 -1.87 6.57 5.65
C ARG A 58 -2.80 5.37 5.70
N VAL A 59 -3.75 5.34 6.63
CA VAL A 59 -4.73 4.25 6.77
C VAL A 59 -5.61 4.15 5.52
N VAL A 60 -6.08 5.28 4.99
CA VAL A 60 -6.88 5.32 3.76
C VAL A 60 -6.08 4.77 2.57
N LEU A 61 -4.84 5.21 2.38
CA LEU A 61 -3.98 4.73 1.30
C LEU A 61 -3.70 3.22 1.42
N LEU A 62 -3.42 2.74 2.64
CA LEU A 62 -3.22 1.31 2.90
C LEU A 62 -4.48 0.51 2.56
N PHE A 63 -5.66 1.00 2.93
CA PHE A 63 -6.92 0.36 2.62
C PHE A 63 -7.19 0.32 1.12
N VAL A 64 -6.95 1.43 0.41
CA VAL A 64 -7.08 1.49 -1.06
C VAL A 64 -6.12 0.48 -1.72
N MET A 65 -4.86 0.45 -1.30
CA MET A 65 -3.89 -0.53 -1.82
C MET A 65 -4.31 -1.97 -1.54
N MET A 66 -4.78 -2.26 -0.33
CA MET A 66 -5.28 -3.59 0.01
C MET A 66 -6.43 -4.00 -0.93
N ASN A 67 -7.42 -3.13 -1.13
CA ASN A 67 -8.54 -3.40 -2.04
C ASN A 67 -8.08 -3.59 -3.49
N LEU A 68 -7.13 -2.78 -3.94
CA LEU A 68 -6.55 -2.89 -5.27
C LEU A 68 -5.89 -4.26 -5.47
N ILE A 69 -5.03 -4.66 -4.52
CA ILE A 69 -4.35 -5.97 -4.54
C ILE A 69 -5.37 -7.11 -4.56
N PHE A 70 -6.41 -7.07 -3.72
CA PHE A 70 -7.48 -8.09 -3.74
C PHE A 70 -8.21 -8.16 -5.08
N SER A 71 -8.48 -7.02 -5.71
CA SER A 71 -9.12 -6.99 -7.03
C SER A 71 -8.23 -7.65 -8.09
N PHE A 72 -6.92 -7.39 -8.06
CA PHE A 72 -5.98 -8.01 -8.99
C PHE A 72 -5.83 -9.51 -8.73
N ASP A 73 -5.70 -9.93 -7.47
CA ASP A 73 -5.56 -11.35 -7.10
C ASP A 73 -6.79 -12.18 -7.51
N SER A 74 -8.00 -11.63 -7.36
CA SER A 74 -9.23 -12.28 -7.83
C SER A 74 -9.27 -12.48 -9.34
N VAL A 75 -8.80 -11.50 -10.12
CA VAL A 75 -8.73 -11.60 -11.60
C VAL A 75 -7.69 -12.64 -12.02
N LEU A 76 -6.49 -12.61 -11.41
CA LEU A 76 -5.43 -13.59 -11.69
C LEU A 76 -5.85 -15.01 -11.31
N SER A 77 -6.49 -15.19 -10.16
CA SER A 77 -7.01 -16.48 -9.69
C SER A 77 -8.11 -17.03 -10.61
N ALA A 78 -9.03 -16.16 -11.07
CA ALA A 78 -10.07 -16.54 -12.04
C ALA A 78 -9.47 -17.03 -13.38
N LEU A 79 -8.41 -16.36 -13.86
CA LEU A 79 -7.65 -16.76 -15.04
C LEU A 79 -6.91 -18.10 -14.83
N ALA A 80 -6.32 -18.33 -13.65
CA ALA A 80 -5.59 -19.55 -13.33
C ALA A 80 -6.49 -20.81 -13.26
N ILE A 81 -7.79 -20.64 -12.96
CA ILE A 81 -8.77 -21.74 -12.93
C ILE A 81 -9.16 -22.21 -14.35
N THR A 82 -8.96 -21.37 -15.38
CA THR A 82 -9.09 -21.79 -16.78
C THR A 82 -8.03 -22.85 -17.10
N LYS A 83 -8.38 -24.15 -16.97
CA LYS A 83 -7.50 -25.30 -17.28
C LYS A 83 -7.09 -25.43 -18.76
N VAL A 84 -7.28 -24.37 -19.55
CA VAL A 84 -6.94 -24.27 -20.96
C VAL A 84 -5.79 -23.28 -21.07
N PHE A 85 -4.56 -23.79 -21.01
CA PHE A 85 -3.31 -23.02 -21.10
C PHE A 85 -3.27 -22.00 -22.27
N PRO A 86 -3.80 -22.30 -23.48
CA PRO A 86 -3.86 -21.31 -24.56
C PRO A 86 -4.70 -20.05 -24.25
N ILE A 87 -5.80 -20.19 -23.51
CA ILE A 87 -6.67 -19.06 -23.16
C ILE A 87 -5.99 -18.17 -22.11
N LEU A 88 -5.33 -18.79 -21.12
CA LEU A 88 -4.53 -18.06 -20.14
C LEU A 88 -3.37 -17.30 -20.79
N ALA A 89 -2.62 -17.94 -21.69
CA ALA A 89 -1.49 -17.33 -22.39
C ALA A 89 -1.93 -16.15 -23.28
N THR A 90 -3.02 -16.31 -24.05
CA THR A 90 -3.55 -15.23 -24.90
C THR A 90 -4.10 -14.07 -24.08
N ALA A 91 -4.77 -14.34 -22.95
CA ALA A 91 -5.30 -13.30 -22.07
C ALA A 91 -4.20 -12.46 -21.38
N ILE A 92 -3.14 -13.11 -20.86
CA ILE A 92 -2.00 -12.39 -20.26
C ILE A 92 -1.30 -11.53 -21.30
N LEU A 93 -1.05 -12.07 -22.50
CA LEU A 93 -0.43 -11.32 -23.59
C LEU A 93 -1.29 -10.13 -24.03
N LEU A 94 -2.60 -10.30 -24.21
CA LEU A 94 -3.52 -9.22 -24.57
C LEU A 94 -3.61 -8.15 -23.48
N SER A 95 -3.71 -8.54 -22.22
CA SER A 95 -3.76 -7.60 -21.10
C SER A 95 -2.45 -6.82 -20.95
N GLY A 96 -1.30 -7.50 -21.04
CA GLY A 96 0.01 -6.85 -21.00
C GLY A 96 0.20 -5.88 -22.16
N LEU A 97 -0.23 -6.26 -23.36
CA LEU A 97 -0.17 -5.42 -24.55
C LEU A 97 -1.11 -4.19 -24.43
N ALA A 98 -2.32 -4.38 -23.90
CA ALA A 98 -3.25 -3.29 -23.63
C ALA A 98 -2.69 -2.31 -22.58
N MET A 99 -2.05 -2.81 -21.52
CA MET A 99 -1.36 -1.97 -20.54
C MET A 99 -0.24 -1.15 -21.18
N LEU A 100 0.55 -1.75 -22.07
CA LEU A 100 1.68 -1.08 -22.74
C LEU A 100 1.18 0.01 -23.71
N VAL A 101 0.12 -0.27 -24.46
CA VAL A 101 -0.52 0.70 -25.36
C VAL A 101 -1.16 1.87 -24.60
N LEU A 102 -1.82 1.59 -23.46
CA LEU A 102 -2.43 2.63 -22.65
C LEU A 102 -1.41 3.45 -21.85
N ALA A 103 -0.26 2.86 -21.50
CA ALA A 103 0.80 3.56 -20.77
C ALA A 103 1.43 4.70 -21.58
N ASP A 104 1.56 4.55 -22.91
CA ASP A 104 2.00 5.63 -23.80
C ASP A 104 0.91 6.70 -24.04
N GLY A 105 -0.34 6.44 -23.65
CA GLY A 105 -1.48 7.36 -23.84
C GLY A 105 -1.71 8.36 -22.71
N VAL A 106 -0.84 8.39 -21.69
CA VAL A 106 -0.99 9.26 -20.50
C VAL A 106 0.00 10.44 -20.49
N THR A 107 0.60 10.77 -21.63
CA THR A 107 1.23 12.08 -21.87
C THR A 107 0.39 12.89 -22.86
#